data_AF-A0A2X0ZZS9-F1
#
_entry.id   AF-A0A2X0ZZS9-F1
#
_cell.length_a   1.000
_cell.length_b   1.000
_cell.length_c   1.000
_cell.angle_alpha   90.00
_cell.angle_beta   90.00
_cell.angle_gamma   90.00
#
_symmetry.space_group_name_H-M   'P 1'
#
loop_
_entity.id
_entity.type
_entity.pdbx_description
1 polymer ?
#
loop_
_entity_poly.entity_id
_entity_poly.type
_entity_poly.pdbx_seq_one_letter_code
_entity_poly.pdbx_strand_id
1 'polypeptide(L)'
;MGVLVYLIIMLPFLIFAIVLSQGKGAFLLEGFHTMAQEDKEQYDEKALARFMGKMMYGYCFCVLLWILNEFFHTQWLFHVGLVLFVALTIFLLIYANTGNRFKK
;
A
#
# COMPACT_ATOMS: atom_id res chain seq x y z
N MET A 1 13.05 -0.78 -21.41
CA MET A 1 13.05 0.52 -20.68
C MET A 1 12.04 0.51 -19.53
N GLY A 2 10.90 -0.20 -19.64
CA GLY A 2 9.88 -0.28 -18.59
C GLY A 2 10.35 -0.87 -17.25
N VAL A 3 11.18 -1.91 -17.27
CA VAL A 3 11.66 -2.58 -16.04
C VAL A 3 12.36 -1.62 -15.06
N LEU A 4 13.26 -0.76 -15.54
CA LEU A 4 13.96 0.20 -14.67
C LEU A 4 12.98 1.18 -14.00
N VAL A 5 11.98 1.65 -14.74
CA VAL A 5 10.93 2.53 -14.21
C VAL A 5 10.15 1.83 -13.10
N TYR A 6 9.75 0.58 -13.33
CA TYR A 6 9.04 -0.20 -12.31
C TYR A 6 9.89 -0.46 -11.06
N LEU A 7 11.20 -0.70 -11.19
CA LEU A 7 12.09 -0.87 -10.05
C LEU A 7 12.25 0.42 -9.23
N ILE A 8 12.38 1.57 -9.88
CA ILE A 8 12.47 2.87 -9.21
C ILE A 8 11.20 3.15 -8.39
N ILE A 9 10.04 2.71 -8.88
CA ILE A 9 8.76 2.83 -8.15
C ILE A 9 8.65 1.78 -7.04
N MET A 10 9.00 0.54 -7.32
CA MET A 10 8.81 -0.59 -6.40
C MET A 10 9.67 -0.49 -5.15
N LEU A 11 10.93 -0.04 -5.27
CA LEU A 11 11.88 -0.04 -4.15
C LEU A 11 11.46 0.89 -3.00
N PRO A 12 11.09 2.17 -3.22
CA PRO A 12 10.53 3.03 -2.16
C PRO A 12 9.26 2.46 -1.55
N PHE A 13 8.35 1.90 -2.36
CA PHE A 13 7.12 1.29 -1.88
C PHE A 13 7.42 0.08 -0.98
N LEU A 14 8.42 -0.73 -1.33
CA LEU A 14 8.84 -1.87 -0.53
C LEU A 14 9.45 -1.43 0.81
N ILE A 15 10.27 -0.37 0.80
CA ILE A 15 10.82 0.23 2.03
C ILE A 15 9.67 0.71 2.93
N PHE A 16 8.70 1.44 2.37
CA PHE A 16 7.51 1.86 3.12
C PHE A 16 6.69 0.68 3.64
N ALA A 17 6.50 -0.36 2.83
CA ALA A 17 5.79 -1.57 3.24
C ALA A 17 6.45 -2.20 4.48
N ILE A 18 7.77 -2.32 4.49
CA ILE A 18 8.54 -2.89 5.60
C ILE A 18 8.40 -2.02 6.86
N VAL A 19 8.62 -0.70 6.75
CA VAL A 19 8.55 0.22 7.89
C VAL A 19 7.15 0.23 8.50
N LEU A 20 6.11 0.38 7.67
CA LEU A 20 4.71 0.40 8.10
C LEU A 20 4.28 -0.93 8.72
N SER A 21 4.73 -2.07 8.18
CA SER A 21 4.41 -3.40 8.70
C SER A 21 4.99 -3.67 10.09
N GLN A 22 6.01 -2.94 10.52
CA GLN A 22 6.50 -2.98 11.90
C GLN A 22 5.59 -2.21 12.88
N GLY A 23 4.53 -1.55 12.40
CA GLY A 23 3.70 -0.65 13.19
C GLY A 23 4.35 0.71 13.42
N LYS A 24 5.29 1.11 12.56
CA LYS A 24 6.00 2.40 12.61
C LYS A 24 5.59 3.25 11.42
N GLY A 25 5.84 4.56 11.47
CA GLY A 25 5.69 5.40 10.28
C GLY A 25 4.25 5.80 9.96
N ALA A 26 3.29 5.65 10.87
CA ALA A 26 1.94 6.18 10.66
C ALA A 26 1.93 7.70 10.42
N PHE A 27 2.93 8.43 10.94
CA PHE A 27 3.15 9.85 10.66
C PHE A 27 3.40 10.17 9.19
N LEU A 28 3.78 9.19 8.36
CA LEU A 28 3.94 9.33 6.92
C LEU A 28 2.60 9.27 6.17
N LEU A 29 1.54 8.82 6.85
CA LEU A 29 0.19 8.77 6.29
C LEU A 29 -0.41 10.17 6.42
N GLU A 30 -0.58 10.88 5.30
CA GLU A 30 -1.03 12.29 5.30
C GLU A 30 -2.31 12.52 6.12
N GLY A 31 -3.28 11.60 6.04
CA GLY A 31 -4.52 11.68 6.82
C GLY A 31 -4.31 11.53 8.34
N PHE A 32 -3.30 10.78 8.77
CA PHE A 32 -2.93 10.66 10.19
C PHE A 32 -1.99 11.79 10.63
N HIS A 33 -1.13 12.28 9.73
CA HIS A 33 -0.23 13.39 9.98
C HIS A 33 -0.98 14.69 10.30
N THR A 34 -2.02 15.00 9.50
CA THR A 34 -2.81 16.23 9.57
C THR A 34 -3.91 16.23 10.64
N MET A 35 -4.22 15.07 11.20
CA MET A 35 -5.20 14.91 12.27
C MET A 35 -4.75 15.66 13.55
N ALA A 36 -5.69 16.22 14.32
CA ALA A 36 -5.39 16.82 15.62
C ALA A 36 -4.89 15.75 16.61
N GLN A 37 -4.04 16.12 17.57
CA GLN A 37 -3.46 15.15 18.50
C GLN A 37 -4.51 14.39 19.32
N GLU A 38 -5.56 15.10 19.76
CA GLU A 38 -6.71 14.54 20.48
C GLU A 38 -7.48 13.48 19.66
N ASP A 39 -7.56 13.68 18.34
CA ASP A 39 -8.18 12.73 17.42
C ASP A 39 -7.26 11.54 17.15
N LYS A 40 -5.93 11.76 17.02
CA LYS A 40 -4.95 10.66 16.83
C LYS A 40 -4.97 9.67 17.98
N GLU A 41 -5.16 10.15 19.21
CA GLU A 41 -5.20 9.29 20.40
C GLU A 41 -6.35 8.28 20.37
N GLN A 42 -7.42 8.57 19.63
CA GLN A 42 -8.57 7.69 19.44
C GLN A 42 -8.29 6.52 18.49
N TYR A 43 -7.17 6.54 17.76
CA TYR A 43 -6.82 5.51 16.79
C TYR A 43 -5.70 4.59 17.31
N ASP A 44 -5.79 3.31 16.94
CA ASP A 44 -4.68 2.37 17.04
C ASP A 44 -3.71 2.60 15.87
N GLU A 45 -2.76 3.50 16.12
CA GLU A 45 -1.68 3.86 15.20
C GLU A 45 -0.93 2.62 14.67
N LYS A 46 -0.65 1.64 15.55
CA LYS A 46 0.11 0.45 15.18
C LYS A 46 -0.70 -0.45 14.26
N ALA A 47 -1.98 -0.65 14.55
CA ALA A 47 -2.86 -1.43 13.69
C ALA A 47 -3.03 -0.78 12.31
N LEU A 48 -3.21 0.55 12.28
CA LEU A 48 -3.31 1.33 11.04
C LEU A 48 -2.02 1.22 10.20
N ALA A 49 -0.85 1.46 10.81
CA ALA A 49 0.43 1.34 10.12
C ALA A 49 0.64 -0.08 9.59
N ARG A 50 0.39 -1.11 10.40
CA ARG A 50 0.52 -2.51 9.96
C ARG A 50 -0.40 -2.85 8.80
N PHE A 51 -1.62 -2.34 8.81
CA PHE A 51 -2.56 -2.53 7.71
C PHE A 51 -2.08 -1.83 6.43
N MET A 52 -1.67 -0.57 6.53
CA MET A 52 -1.11 0.17 5.39
C MET A 52 0.13 -0.52 4.82
N GLY A 53 0.99 -1.09 5.66
CA GLY A 53 2.15 -1.89 5.22
C GLY A 53 1.74 -3.12 4.41
N LYS A 54 0.70 -3.85 4.81
CA LYS A 54 0.15 -4.98 4.03
C LYS A 54 -0.37 -4.53 2.66
N MET A 55 -1.05 -3.38 2.61
CA MET A 55 -1.52 -2.83 1.34
C MET A 55 -0.37 -2.44 0.42
N MET A 56 0.70 -1.85 0.97
CA MET A 56 1.91 -1.53 0.21
C MET A 56 2.58 -2.79 -0.37
N TYR A 57 2.64 -3.90 0.37
CA TYR A 57 3.10 -5.18 -0.19
C TYR A 57 2.22 -5.66 -1.36
N GLY A 58 0.90 -5.48 -1.26
CA GLY A 58 -0.01 -5.78 -2.36
C GLY A 58 0.30 -4.97 -3.63
N TYR A 59 0.57 -3.66 -3.49
CA TYR A 59 0.98 -2.83 -4.61
C TYR A 59 2.37 -3.22 -5.16
N CYS A 60 3.34 -3.54 -4.31
CA CYS A 60 4.63 -4.09 -4.75
C CYS A 60 4.45 -5.36 -5.59
N PHE A 61 3.53 -6.24 -5.19
CA PHE A 61 3.22 -7.44 -5.97
C PHE A 61 2.59 -7.11 -7.33
N CYS A 62 1.69 -6.11 -7.41
CA CYS A 62 1.15 -5.65 -8.69
C CYS A 62 2.25 -5.13 -9.62
N VAL A 63 3.19 -4.33 -9.10
CA VAL A 63 4.34 -3.82 -9.88
C VAL A 63 5.27 -4.97 -10.29
N LEU A 64 5.46 -5.98 -9.43
CA LEU A 64 6.21 -7.18 -9.79
C LEU A 64 5.58 -7.90 -10.99
N LEU A 65 4.25 -8.02 -11.05
CA LEU A 65 3.57 -8.61 -12.22
C LEU A 65 3.85 -7.82 -13.50
N TRP A 66 3.95 -6.49 -13.43
CA TRP A 66 4.32 -5.65 -14.58
C TRP A 66 5.79 -5.81 -14.97
N ILE A 67 6.69 -6.03 -14.01
CA ILE A 67 8.08 -6.39 -14.31
C ILE A 67 8.13 -7.75 -15.02
N LEU A 68 7.41 -8.75 -14.52
CA LEU A 68 7.35 -10.09 -15.13
C LEU A 68 6.71 -10.04 -16.53
N ASN A 69 5.72 -9.19 -16.75
CA ASN A 69 5.12 -8.91 -18.05
C ASN A 69 6.19 -8.51 -19.08
N GLU A 70 7.10 -7.60 -18.71
CA GLU A 70 8.21 -7.16 -19.57
C GLU A 70 9.21 -8.29 -19.85
N PHE A 71 9.55 -9.11 -18.85
CA PHE A 71 10.49 -10.21 -19.01
C PHE A 71 9.96 -11.36 -19.88
N PHE A 72 8.68 -11.71 -19.71
CA PHE A 72 8.05 -12.81 -20.45
C PHE A 72 7.38 -12.35 -21.75
N HIS A 73 7.37 -11.05 -22.05
CA HIS A 73 6.66 -10.44 -23.18
C HIS A 73 5.20 -10.87 -23.29
N THR A 74 4.59 -11.19 -22.15
CA THR A 74 3.15 -11.50 -22.07
C THR A 74 2.39 -10.19 -21.90
N GLN A 75 1.12 -10.13 -22.31
CA GLN A 75 0.28 -8.93 -22.12
C GLN A 75 -0.73 -9.13 -21.00
N TRP A 76 -1.09 -10.38 -20.69
CA TRP A 76 -2.11 -10.71 -19.70
C TRP A 76 -1.67 -10.39 -18.26
N LEU A 77 -0.37 -10.50 -17.96
CA LEU A 77 0.19 -10.15 -16.64
C LEU A 77 -0.03 -8.67 -16.30
N PHE A 78 0.09 -7.78 -17.29
CA PHE A 78 -0.22 -6.37 -17.11
C PHE A 78 -1.67 -6.16 -16.67
N HIS A 79 -2.62 -6.79 -17.37
CA HIS A 79 -4.05 -6.68 -17.09
C HIS A 79 -4.39 -7.25 -15.71
N VAL A 80 -3.82 -8.40 -15.34
CA VAL A 80 -4.00 -8.99 -14.01
C VAL A 80 -3.46 -8.05 -12.92
N GLY A 81 -2.25 -7.51 -13.10
CA GLY A 81 -1.67 -6.55 -12.17
C GLY A 81 -2.52 -5.28 -12.04
N LEU A 82 -3.10 -4.78 -13.13
CA LEU A 82 -3.97 -3.62 -13.13
C LEU A 82 -5.29 -3.88 -12.39
N VAL A 83 -5.97 -4.99 -12.68
CA VAL A 83 -7.21 -5.38 -12.00
C VAL A 83 -6.97 -5.55 -10.51
N LEU A 84 -5.87 -6.22 -10.13
CA LEU A 84 -5.50 -6.41 -8.74
C LEU A 84 -5.21 -5.09 -8.03
N PHE A 85 -4.49 -4.16 -8.68
CA PHE A 85 -4.18 -2.84 -8.15
C PHE A 85 -5.47 -2.05 -7.83
N VAL A 86 -6.42 -2.03 -8.77
CA VAL A 86 -7.72 -1.36 -8.59
C VAL A 86 -8.51 -2.01 -7.47
N ALA A 87 -8.58 -3.35 -7.44
CA ALA A 87 -9.28 -4.09 -6.39
C ALA A 87 -8.69 -3.81 -4.99
N LEU A 88 -7.36 -3.79 -4.86
CA LEU A 88 -6.67 -3.45 -3.61
C LEU A 88 -6.96 -2.01 -3.17
N THR A 89 -7.02 -1.07 -4.12
CA THR A 89 -7.35 0.34 -3.82
C THR A 89 -8.77 0.47 -3.30
N ILE A 90 -9.74 -0.16 -3.98
CA ILE A 90 -11.14 -0.16 -3.54
C ILE A 90 -11.28 -0.82 -2.17
N PHE A 91 -10.63 -1.98 -1.97
CA PHE A 91 -10.62 -2.67 -0.69
C PHE A 91 -10.04 -1.80 0.43
N LEU A 92 -8.91 -1.14 0.20
CA LEU A 92 -8.30 -0.20 1.15
C LEU A 92 -9.27 0.91 1.53
N LEU A 93 -9.88 1.58 0.54
CA LEU A 93 -10.82 2.66 0.79
C LEU A 93 -12.03 2.20 1.60
N ILE A 94 -12.62 1.06 1.26
CA ILE A 94 -13.77 0.53 2.01
C ILE A 94 -13.34 0.13 3.42
N TYR A 95 -12.27 -0.64 3.56
CA TYR A 95 -11.83 -1.19 4.83
C TYR A 95 -11.39 -0.09 5.82
N ALA A 96 -10.66 0.92 5.33
CA ALA A 96 -10.16 2.00 6.18
C ALA A 96 -11.24 2.97 6.62
N ASN A 97 -12.27 3.18 5.80
CA ASN A 97 -13.34 4.15 6.10
C ASN A 97 -14.58 3.53 6.76
N THR A 98 -14.71 2.20 6.79
CA THR A 98 -15.91 1.53 7.31
C THR A 98 -15.69 0.93 8.69
N GLY A 99 -16.68 1.04 9.58
CA GLY A 99 -16.74 0.23 10.80
C GLY A 99 -15.74 0.59 11.89
N ASN A 100 -15.20 1.82 11.90
CA ASN A 100 -14.27 2.32 12.92
C ASN A 100 -13.08 1.35 13.19
N ARG A 101 -12.61 0.65 12.15
CA ARG A 101 -11.68 -0.50 12.25
C ARG A 101 -10.35 -0.21 12.93
N PHE A 102 -9.95 1.05 12.94
CA PHE A 102 -8.69 1.50 13.55
C PHE A 102 -8.91 2.42 14.74
N LYS A 103 -10.15 2.61 15.21
CA LYS A 103 -10.40 3.28 16.49
C LYS A 103 -10.12 2.30 17.64
N LYS A 104 -9.64 2.84 18.76
CA LYS A 104 -9.45 2.10 20.01
C LYS A 104 -10.79 1.76 20.67
#